data_AF-C5KQ57-F1
#
_entry.id   AF-C5KQ57-F1
#
_cell.length_a   1.000
_cell.length_b   1.000
_cell.length_c   1.000
_cell.angle_alpha   90.00
_cell.angle_beta   90.00
_cell.angle_gamma   90.00
#
_symmetry.space_group_name_H-M   'P 1'
#
loop_
_entity.id
_entity.type
_entity.pdbx_description
1 polymer ?
#
loop_
_entity_poly.entity_id
_entity_poly.type
_entity_poly.pdbx_seq_one_letter_code
_entity_poly.pdbx_strand_id
1 'polypeptide(L)'
;MTDCAFGIAGKDWVIIAADSHVEQSIVKFKTTEDKIYEMDNNKLVAAAGPQADSNQFLEFISRNVELYALVNGIQLTTHALANFTRNELADALRKGPYQVNMLIGGYDDKDG
;
A
#
# COMPACT_ATOMS: atom_id res chain seq x y z
N MET A 1 -13.89 -6.82 -10.68
CA MET A 1 -12.96 -6.10 -9.80
C MET A 1 -12.41 -4.99 -10.65
N THR A 2 -12.96 -3.79 -10.47
CA THR A 2 -12.74 -2.64 -11.36
C THR A 2 -12.04 -1.54 -10.58
N ASP A 3 -10.99 -1.91 -9.84
CA ASP A 3 -10.18 -0.92 -9.14
C ASP A 3 -9.17 -0.33 -10.11
N CYS A 4 -9.03 0.99 -10.08
CA CYS A 4 -8.11 1.73 -10.92
C CYS A 4 -7.18 2.56 -10.05
N ALA A 5 -5.88 2.29 -10.13
CA ALA A 5 -4.85 3.09 -9.48
C ALA A 5 -3.73 3.42 -10.46
N PHE A 6 -3.20 4.64 -10.39
CA PHE A 6 -2.13 5.15 -11.23
C PHE A 6 -1.10 5.87 -10.37
N GLY A 7 0.17 5.71 -10.74
CA GLY A 7 1.28 6.41 -10.11
C GLY A 7 2.14 7.13 -11.16
N ILE A 8 2.54 8.36 -10.88
CA ILE A 8 3.52 9.11 -11.69
C ILE A 8 4.66 9.51 -10.77
N ALA A 9 5.88 9.12 -11.16
CA ALA A 9 7.11 9.56 -10.51
C ALA A 9 7.76 10.68 -11.33
N GLY A 10 8.02 11.81 -10.67
CA GLY A 10 8.86 12.88 -11.18
C GLY A 10 10.29 12.75 -10.65
N LYS A 11 11.06 13.84 -10.75
CA LYS A 11 12.44 13.88 -10.24
C LYS A 11 12.51 13.79 -8.71
N ASP A 12 11.73 14.63 -8.04
CA ASP A 12 11.78 14.83 -6.59
C ASP A 12 10.38 14.65 -5.95
N TRP A 13 9.47 13.93 -6.63
CA TRP A 13 8.09 13.76 -6.19
C TRP A 13 7.45 12.51 -6.79
N VAL A 14 6.40 12.03 -6.11
CA VAL A 14 5.52 10.97 -6.62
C VAL A 14 4.06 11.36 -6.37
N ILE A 15 3.19 11.06 -7.32
CA ILE A 15 1.74 11.20 -7.19
C ILE A 15 1.11 9.83 -7.37
N ILE A 16 0.19 9.47 -6.49
CA ILE A 16 -0.67 8.30 -6.60
C ILE A 16 -2.11 8.77 -6.65
N ALA A 17 -2.88 8.22 -7.58
CA ALA A 17 -4.31 8.42 -7.69
C ALA A 17 -5.01 7.07 -7.73
N ALA A 18 -6.10 6.92 -6.99
CA ALA A 18 -6.96 5.74 -7.00
C ALA A 18 -8.42 6.16 -7.15
N ASP A 19 -9.24 5.27 -7.71
CA ASP A 19 -10.69 5.47 -7.72
C ASP A 19 -11.29 5.28 -6.30
N SER A 20 -12.49 5.80 -6.09
CA SER A 20 -13.16 5.78 -4.79
C SER A 20 -14.33 4.81 -4.69
N HIS A 21 -14.54 3.96 -5.69
CA HIS A 21 -15.73 3.11 -5.79
C HIS A 21 -15.49 1.74 -5.19
N VAL A 22 -16.42 1.27 -4.35
CA VAL A 22 -16.49 -0.10 -3.87
C VAL A 22 -17.76 -0.72 -4.43
N GLU A 23 -17.58 -1.69 -5.31
CA GLU A 23 -18.65 -2.31 -6.09
C GLU A 23 -18.48 -3.82 -6.17
N GLN A 24 -19.60 -4.53 -6.18
CA GLN A 24 -19.64 -5.97 -6.44
C GLN A 24 -20.74 -6.26 -7.43
N SER A 25 -20.34 -6.76 -8.61
CA SER A 25 -21.24 -6.93 -9.75
C SER A 25 -21.91 -5.59 -10.09
N ILE A 26 -23.25 -5.54 -10.10
CA ILE A 26 -24.03 -4.34 -10.38
C ILE A 26 -24.27 -3.44 -9.14
N VAL A 27 -23.91 -3.91 -7.95
CA VAL A 27 -24.22 -3.22 -6.69
C VAL A 27 -23.07 -2.30 -6.31
N LYS A 28 -23.39 -1.01 -6.12
CA LYS A 28 -22.46 -0.02 -5.57
C LYS A 28 -22.64 0.06 -4.07
N PHE A 29 -21.62 -0.33 -3.31
CA PHE A 29 -21.64 -0.25 -1.85
C PHE A 29 -21.25 1.14 -1.36
N LYS A 30 -20.19 1.72 -1.92
CA LYS A 30 -19.64 3.02 -1.52
C LYS A 30 -18.97 3.71 -2.71
N THR A 31 -18.97 5.03 -2.74
CA THR A 31 -18.35 5.85 -3.79
C THR A 31 -17.32 6.85 -3.26
N THR A 32 -17.06 6.79 -1.96
CA THR A 32 -16.18 7.70 -1.21
C THR A 32 -15.13 6.92 -0.41
N GLU A 33 -14.78 5.71 -0.86
CA GLU A 33 -13.72 4.96 -0.22
C GLU A 33 -12.37 5.58 -0.57
N ASP A 34 -11.52 5.74 0.43
CA ASP A 34 -10.13 6.05 0.19
C ASP A 34 -9.35 4.75 0.07
N LYS A 35 -8.77 4.53 -1.12
CA LYS A 35 -7.96 3.34 -1.41
C LYS A 35 -6.46 3.62 -1.29
N ILE A 36 -6.09 4.82 -0.88
CA ILE A 36 -4.71 5.25 -0.62
C ILE A 36 -4.49 5.21 0.88
N TYR A 37 -3.41 4.55 1.29
CA TYR A 37 -3.07 4.31 2.69
C TYR A 37 -1.70 4.91 2.97
N GLU A 38 -1.61 5.69 4.04
CA GLU A 38 -0.36 6.24 4.54
C GLU A 38 0.41 5.15 5.30
N MET A 39 1.62 4.82 4.85
CA MET A 39 2.48 3.83 5.52
C MET A 39 3.40 4.47 6.55
N ASP A 40 3.86 5.69 6.25
CA ASP A 40 4.75 6.53 7.05
C ASP A 40 4.60 7.98 6.54
N ASN A 41 5.26 8.95 7.18
CA ASN A 41 5.12 10.39 6.86
C ASN A 41 5.40 10.77 5.39
N ASN A 42 6.17 9.96 4.66
CA ASN A 42 6.60 10.21 3.28
C ASN A 42 6.33 9.05 2.32
N LYS A 43 5.45 8.10 2.69
CA LYS A 43 5.17 6.88 1.89
C LYS A 43 3.69 6.56 1.86
N LEU A 44 3.20 6.27 0.67
CA LEU A 44 1.80 6.01 0.36
C LEU A 44 1.67 4.69 -0.41
N VAL A 45 0.57 3.99 -0.18
CA VAL A 45 0.22 2.77 -0.92
C VAL A 45 -1.21 2.84 -1.40
N ALA A 46 -1.43 2.71 -2.71
CA ALA A 46 -2.76 2.43 -3.23
C ALA A 46 -2.96 0.92 -3.34
N ALA A 47 -4.08 0.40 -2.84
CA ALA A 47 -4.42 -1.01 -2.92
C ALA A 47 -5.68 -1.25 -3.78
N ALA A 48 -5.66 -2.37 -4.51
CA ALA A 48 -6.72 -2.88 -5.35
C ALA A 48 -6.96 -4.35 -5.03
N GLY A 49 -8.21 -4.75 -4.81
CA GLY A 49 -8.54 -6.06 -4.28
C GLY A 49 -9.77 -6.05 -3.38
N PRO A 50 -10.16 -7.22 -2.83
CA PRO A 50 -11.20 -7.28 -1.81
C PRO A 50 -10.82 -6.38 -0.63
N GLN A 51 -11.78 -5.59 -0.15
CA GLN A 51 -11.53 -4.59 0.88
C GLN A 51 -11.03 -5.22 2.20
N ALA A 52 -11.53 -6.40 2.55
CA ALA A 52 -11.09 -7.12 3.74
C ALA A 52 -9.60 -7.49 3.68
N ASP A 53 -9.17 -8.10 2.58
CA ASP A 53 -7.77 -8.47 2.35
C ASP A 53 -6.87 -7.25 2.29
N SER A 54 -7.29 -6.21 1.57
CA SER A 54 -6.52 -4.97 1.39
C SER A 54 -6.30 -4.25 2.72
N ASN A 55 -7.37 -4.05 3.50
CA ASN A 55 -7.28 -3.39 4.80
C ASN A 55 -6.43 -4.19 5.78
N GLN A 56 -6.66 -5.50 5.90
CA GLN A 56 -5.92 -6.33 6.84
C GLN A 56 -4.43 -6.38 6.48
N PHE A 57 -4.10 -6.56 5.21
CA PHE A 57 -2.71 -6.64 4.77
C PHE A 57 -1.97 -5.32 4.94
N LEU A 58 -2.57 -4.21 4.53
CA LEU A 58 -1.95 -2.88 4.65
C LEU A 58 -1.80 -2.44 6.11
N GLU A 59 -2.77 -2.74 6.97
CA GLU A 59 -2.65 -2.47 8.41
C GLU A 59 -1.51 -3.28 9.01
N PHE A 60 -1.38 -4.57 8.66
CA PHE A 60 -0.27 -5.39 9.08
C PHE A 60 1.08 -4.80 8.65
N ILE A 61 1.21 -4.38 7.39
CA ILE A 61 2.44 -3.76 6.87
C ILE A 61 2.73 -2.45 7.61
N SER A 62 1.76 -1.54 7.71
CA SER A 62 1.91 -0.24 8.38
C SER A 62 2.39 -0.40 9.82
N ARG A 63 1.79 -1.31 10.59
CA ARG A 63 2.21 -1.56 11.98
C ARG A 63 3.60 -2.13 12.12
N ASN A 64 4.04 -3.00 11.21
CA ASN A 64 5.40 -3.52 11.23
C ASN A 64 6.43 -2.46 10.83
N VAL A 65 6.09 -1.58 9.89
CA VAL A 65 6.93 -0.44 9.48
C VAL A 65 7.10 0.54 10.65
N GLU A 66 6.00 0.89 11.32
CA GLU A 66 5.99 1.76 12.50
C GLU A 66 6.80 1.13 13.65
N LEU A 67 6.58 -0.15 13.93
CA LEU A 67 7.36 -0.89 14.94
C LEU A 67 8.85 -0.91 14.61
N TYR A 68 9.22 -1.14 13.35
CA TYR A 68 10.61 -1.11 12.92
C TYR A 68 11.26 0.26 13.18
N ALA A 69 10.54 1.34 12.88
CA ALA A 69 11.01 2.69 13.14
C ALA A 69 11.19 2.98 14.64
N LEU A 70 10.27 2.51 15.48
CA LEU A 70 10.37 2.65 16.93
C LEU A 70 11.54 1.87 17.54
N VAL A 71 11.79 0.65 17.06
CA VAL A 71 12.85 -0.23 17.59
C VAL A 71 14.23 0.23 17.14
N ASN A 72 14.39 0.63 15.87
CA ASN A 72 15.70 0.96 15.30
C ASN A 72 15.99 2.46 15.26
N GLY A 73 15.00 3.31 15.54
CA GLY A 73 15.14 4.77 15.49
C GLY A 73 15.33 5.34 14.07
N ILE A 74 15.08 4.55 13.02
CA ILE A 74 15.22 4.94 11.62
C ILE A 74 14.00 4.51 10.82
N GLN A 75 13.54 5.38 9.90
CA GLN A 75 12.50 5.02 8.95
C GLN A 75 13.07 4.14 7.84
N LEU A 76 12.24 3.20 7.35
CA LEU A 76 12.59 2.41 6.18
C LEU A 76 12.67 3.31 4.95
N THR A 77 13.55 2.98 4.00
CA THR A 77 13.50 3.58 2.66
C THR A 77 12.32 3.03 1.88
N THR A 78 11.88 3.74 0.85
CA THR A 78 10.79 3.33 -0.04
C THR A 78 11.13 2.00 -0.72
N HIS A 79 12.39 1.80 -1.10
CA HIS A 79 12.86 0.52 -1.65
C HIS A 79 12.79 -0.61 -0.60
N ALA A 80 13.22 -0.35 0.64
CA ALA A 80 13.18 -1.36 1.70
C ALA A 80 11.73 -1.76 2.03
N LEU A 81 10.82 -0.77 2.13
CA LEU A 81 9.39 -0.99 2.29
C LEU A 81 8.84 -1.89 1.17
N ALA A 82 9.11 -1.55 -0.09
CA ALA A 82 8.61 -2.34 -1.22
C ALA A 82 9.11 -3.80 -1.21
N ASN A 83 10.36 -4.02 -0.79
CA ASN A 83 10.91 -5.38 -0.64
C ASN A 83 10.26 -6.13 0.52
N PHE A 84 10.09 -5.48 1.68
CA PHE A 84 9.43 -6.06 2.84
C PHE A 84 7.99 -6.47 2.49
N THR A 85 7.19 -5.55 1.94
CA THR A 85 5.80 -5.82 1.53
C THR A 85 5.71 -6.96 0.52
N ARG A 86 6.62 -7.02 -0.46
CA ARG A 86 6.65 -8.10 -1.45
C ARG A 86 6.97 -9.45 -0.81
N ASN A 87 7.91 -9.50 0.13
CA ASN A 87 8.26 -10.74 0.83
C ASN A 87 7.08 -11.25 1.67
N GLU A 88 6.42 -10.38 2.42
CA GLU A 88 5.23 -10.74 3.20
C GLU A 88 4.10 -11.27 2.31
N LEU A 89 3.87 -10.62 1.17
CA LEU A 89 2.88 -11.08 0.20
C LEU A 89 3.27 -12.44 -0.41
N ALA A 90 4.55 -12.64 -0.73
CA ALA A 90 5.06 -13.90 -1.27
C ALA A 90 4.97 -15.06 -0.27
N ASP A 91 5.17 -14.79 1.01
CA ASP A 91 5.04 -15.79 2.07
C ASP A 91 3.56 -16.12 2.34
N ALA A 92 2.68 -15.11 2.29
CA ALA A 92 1.23 -15.31 2.40
C ALA A 92 0.68 -16.20 1.28
N LEU A 93 1.21 -16.10 0.05
CA LEU A 93 0.79 -16.95 -1.09
C LEU A 93 0.82 -18.46 -0.78
N ARG A 94 1.68 -18.91 0.14
CA ARG A 94 1.84 -20.34 0.48
C ARG A 94 1.02 -20.80 1.69
N LYS A 95 0.44 -19.87 2.47
CA LYS A 95 -0.28 -20.18 3.72
C LYS A 95 -1.75 -19.76 3.68
N GLY A 96 -2.05 -18.68 2.97
CA GLY A 96 -3.36 -18.05 2.85
C GLY A 96 -3.17 -16.74 2.07
N PRO A 97 -3.40 -16.72 0.76
CA PRO A 97 -3.03 -15.60 -0.09
C PRO A 97 -3.93 -14.39 0.16
N TYR A 98 -3.32 -13.22 0.35
CA TYR A 98 -4.02 -11.94 0.22
C TYR A 98 -4.24 -11.63 -1.25
N GLN A 99 -5.48 -11.37 -1.64
CA GLN A 99 -5.82 -10.99 -3.02
C GLN A 99 -5.70 -9.48 -3.22
N VAL A 100 -4.49 -8.94 -3.03
CA VAL A 100 -4.23 -7.50 -3.12
C VAL A 100 -3.15 -7.18 -4.14
N ASN A 101 -3.43 -6.22 -5.02
CA ASN A 101 -2.46 -5.54 -5.85
C ASN A 101 -2.17 -4.15 -5.27
N MET A 102 -0.93 -3.71 -5.31
CA MET A 102 -0.53 -2.46 -4.68
C MET A 102 0.38 -1.62 -5.56
N LEU A 103 0.23 -0.30 -5.49
CA LEU A 103 1.19 0.69 -5.95
C LEU A 103 1.79 1.38 -4.73
N ILE A 104 3.10 1.24 -4.55
CA ILE A 104 3.85 1.87 -3.46
C ILE A 104 4.61 3.06 -4.03
N GLY A 105 4.48 4.22 -3.39
CA GLY A 105 5.23 5.42 -3.75
C GLY A 105 5.66 6.16 -2.49
N GLY A 106 6.85 6.72 -2.53
CA GLY A 106 7.36 7.52 -1.43
C GLY A 106 8.50 8.41 -1.86
N TYR A 107 8.93 9.26 -0.94
CA TYR A 107 10.08 10.14 -1.10
C TYR A 107 11.04 9.86 0.06
N ASP A 108 12.30 9.54 -0.25
CA ASP A 108 13.33 9.27 0.74
C ASP A 108 14.25 10.51 0.87
N ASP A 109 14.35 11.11 2.07
CA ASP A 109 15.17 12.32 2.31
C ASP A 109 16.68 12.10 2.04
N LYS A 110 17.11 10.84 2.08
CA LYS A 110 18.46 10.40 1.76
C LYS A 110 18.35 9.41 0.60
N ASP A 111 18.31 9.94 -0.61
CA ASP A 111 18.35 9.13 -1.83
C ASP A 111 19.75 8.54 -2.05
N GLY A 112 19.78 7.27 -2.46
CA GLY A 112 20.86 6.68 -3.25
C GLY A 112 22.02 6.06 -2.49
#